data_AF-A0A9Q1BUL4-F1
#
_entry.id   AF-A0A9Q1BUL4-F1
#
_cell.length_a   1.000
_cell.length_b   1.000
_cell.length_c   1.000
_cell.angle_alpha   90.00
_cell.angle_beta   90.00
_cell.angle_gamma   90.00
#
_symmetry.space_group_name_H-M   'P 1'
#
loop_
_entity.id
_entity.type
_entity.pdbx_description
1 polymer ?
#
loop_
_entity_poly.entity_id
_entity_poly.type
_entity_poly.pdbx_seq_one_letter_code
_entity_poly.pdbx_strand_id
1 'polypeptide(L)'
;MISWFGKRLLTMAVCCALTSCQLDNEGIIKQTTQESIYFHYEQPVYPRDCEEVFDQCSESNVSGVYLIKPDGYYEPFAVYCESDTHAGQWTVFHRRQGGSISFQRNWTEYSSGFGFLHNEFWLGLEKLSYLTNQKEYQLRIEIRNADGMPFYLNYNVFRISDSLSNFSLSSLGDYSGSGSPSITWCPNNMLYGECTCAKTCEDPDGRNGCHRELCEDLKMCFCPDGFYMTEGRCVPPEECSCFEAIEGVIPNEGFHYNADCSRRCACDGGVVTCEDNFRCDVNAVCQERNKLRRCYCLEHFVGDGVTCTGPVTDCQDIVNAGYNTSGIYTISPTDWPGSPFEVYCNVTEDSGWTVFQRRVDGSVNFYQNWTTYMNGFGSPDNEIWLGNEQLFYMTKQKNYQLRVDIILNNGSFYYLEYDLFRVGDASSKFQLTLGSFSGNTDFDYMDFHRDQRFTTFDQDNDSHGNGNCAVNSHAGWW
;
A
#
# COMPACT_ATOMS: atom_id res chain seq x y z
N MET A 1 -18.99 -10.91 -71.59
CA MET A 1 -18.24 -11.88 -70.75
C MET A 1 -17.38 -11.20 -69.69
N ILE A 2 -16.62 -10.14 -70.02
CA ILE A 2 -15.74 -9.44 -69.05
C ILE A 2 -16.50 -8.65 -67.97
N SER A 3 -17.66 -8.04 -68.25
CA SER A 3 -18.44 -7.29 -67.23
C SER A 3 -19.25 -8.17 -66.26
N TRP A 4 -19.58 -9.40 -66.66
CA TRP A 4 -20.35 -10.35 -65.83
C TRP A 4 -19.47 -10.98 -64.73
N PHE A 5 -18.18 -11.18 -65.03
CA PHE A 5 -17.18 -11.58 -64.04
C PHE A 5 -16.92 -10.48 -62.99
N GLY A 6 -16.93 -9.20 -63.40
CA GLY A 6 -16.70 -8.06 -62.50
C GLY A 6 -17.79 -7.86 -61.45
N LYS A 7 -19.08 -7.97 -61.81
CA LYS A 7 -20.19 -7.91 -60.84
C LYS A 7 -20.14 -9.08 -59.85
N ARG A 8 -19.89 -10.32 -60.32
CA ARG A 8 -19.79 -11.51 -59.44
C ARG A 8 -18.62 -11.46 -58.45
N LEU A 9 -17.43 -11.02 -58.88
CA LEU A 9 -16.27 -10.90 -57.98
C LEU A 9 -16.52 -9.89 -56.85
N LEU A 10 -17.29 -8.84 -57.14
CA LEU A 10 -17.50 -7.74 -56.21
C LEU A 10 -18.65 -8.02 -55.23
N THR A 11 -19.72 -8.68 -55.69
CA THR A 11 -20.73 -9.25 -54.78
C THR A 11 -20.12 -10.35 -53.88
N MET A 12 -19.19 -11.17 -54.39
CA MET A 12 -18.42 -12.10 -53.56
C MET A 12 -17.47 -11.39 -52.57
N ALA A 13 -16.84 -10.27 -52.94
CA ALA A 13 -15.96 -9.53 -52.03
C ALA A 13 -16.72 -8.81 -50.89
N VAL A 14 -18.00 -8.50 -51.09
CA VAL A 14 -18.88 -7.85 -50.11
C VAL A 14 -19.59 -8.87 -49.21
N CYS A 15 -19.98 -10.04 -49.76
CA CYS A 15 -20.82 -11.01 -49.06
C CYS A 15 -20.11 -12.24 -48.50
N CYS A 16 -18.78 -12.27 -48.53
CA CYS A 16 -17.98 -13.35 -47.96
C CYS A 16 -17.16 -12.75 -46.83
N ALA A 17 -17.31 -13.25 -45.60
CA ALA A 17 -16.39 -12.88 -44.52
C ALA A 17 -14.96 -13.15 -45.02
N LEU A 18 -14.03 -12.23 -44.76
CA LEU A 18 -12.67 -12.27 -45.34
C LEU A 18 -11.91 -13.60 -45.09
N THR A 19 -12.42 -14.47 -44.21
CA THR A 19 -11.89 -15.79 -43.85
C THR A 19 -12.63 -17.00 -44.43
N SER A 20 -13.79 -16.87 -45.11
CA SER A 20 -14.64 -18.02 -45.51
C SER A 20 -14.80 -18.26 -47.02
N CYS A 21 -14.07 -17.57 -47.89
CA CYS A 21 -14.22 -17.75 -49.34
C CYS A 21 -13.39 -18.91 -49.90
N GLN A 22 -14.04 -20.06 -50.20
CA GLN A 22 -13.57 -21.09 -51.13
C GLN A 22 -14.40 -21.06 -52.43
N LEU A 23 -13.74 -21.19 -53.58
CA LEU A 23 -14.37 -21.26 -54.90
C LEU A 23 -14.94 -22.66 -55.15
N ASP A 24 -16.26 -22.79 -55.29
CA ASP A 24 -16.89 -24.03 -55.75
C ASP A 24 -17.15 -24.05 -57.26
N ASN A 25 -16.71 -25.15 -57.88
CA ASN A 25 -16.94 -25.51 -59.28
C ASN A 25 -18.32 -26.15 -59.43
N GLU A 26 -19.24 -25.51 -60.15
CA GLU A 26 -20.10 -26.11 -61.19
C GLU A 26 -21.22 -25.13 -61.60
N GLY A 27 -21.13 -24.60 -62.83
CA GLY A 27 -22.09 -23.64 -63.36
C GLY A 27 -23.37 -24.27 -63.91
N ILE A 28 -24.48 -23.52 -63.90
CA ILE A 28 -25.65 -23.61 -64.81
C ILE A 28 -26.42 -22.26 -64.81
N ILE A 29 -27.01 -21.91 -65.96
CA ILE A 29 -27.66 -20.64 -66.36
C ILE A 29 -29.18 -20.85 -66.54
N LYS A 30 -30.03 -19.80 -66.35
CA LYS A 30 -31.25 -19.59 -67.20
C LYS A 30 -31.45 -18.12 -67.63
N GLN A 31 -31.63 -17.97 -68.95
CA GLN A 31 -31.93 -16.82 -69.84
C GLN A 31 -33.29 -16.13 -69.61
N THR A 32 -33.78 -15.06 -70.25
CA THR A 32 -33.36 -13.86 -71.05
C THR A 32 -34.67 -13.28 -71.63
N THR A 33 -34.90 -11.95 -71.67
CA THR A 33 -35.60 -11.19 -72.76
C THR A 33 -35.34 -9.68 -72.55
N GLN A 34 -34.52 -9.01 -73.39
CA GLN A 34 -34.90 -8.04 -74.47
C GLN A 34 -35.66 -6.80 -73.90
N GLU A 35 -35.17 -5.54 -73.87
CA GLU A 35 -34.56 -4.67 -74.89
C GLU A 35 -33.79 -3.47 -74.27
N SER A 36 -32.94 -2.85 -75.10
CA SER A 36 -32.29 -1.52 -74.98
C SER A 36 -31.12 -1.37 -74.01
N ILE A 37 -29.94 -1.15 -74.62
CA ILE A 37 -28.67 -0.88 -73.95
C ILE A 37 -28.58 0.63 -73.71
N TYR A 38 -28.83 1.08 -72.49
CA TYR A 38 -28.16 2.25 -71.93
C TYR A 38 -26.96 1.75 -71.12
N PHE A 39 -25.76 2.23 -71.45
CA PHE A 39 -24.55 1.94 -70.68
C PHE A 39 -24.62 2.69 -69.34
N HIS A 40 -25.13 2.03 -68.31
CA HIS A 40 -24.93 2.47 -66.93
C HIS A 40 -23.69 1.77 -66.38
N TYR A 41 -22.60 2.53 -66.19
CA TYR A 41 -21.54 2.16 -65.26
C TYR A 41 -22.11 2.31 -63.84
N GLU A 42 -22.79 1.29 -63.33
CA GLU A 42 -23.11 1.23 -61.91
C GLU A 42 -21.81 1.02 -61.14
N GLN A 43 -21.44 2.00 -60.32
CA GLN A 43 -20.35 1.84 -59.36
C GLN A 43 -20.67 0.69 -58.38
N PRO A 44 -19.64 -0.01 -57.88
CA PRO A 44 -19.77 -0.87 -56.70
C PRO A 44 -20.58 -0.22 -55.59
N VAL A 45 -21.77 -0.74 -55.29
CA VAL A 45 -22.54 -0.31 -54.12
C VAL A 45 -22.05 -1.15 -52.95
N TYR A 46 -21.16 -0.58 -52.14
CA TYR A 46 -20.78 -1.19 -50.87
C TYR A 46 -21.91 -0.95 -49.86
N PRO A 47 -22.21 -1.91 -48.97
CA PRO A 47 -23.15 -1.70 -47.88
C PRO A 47 -22.64 -0.60 -46.96
N ARG A 48 -23.55 0.22 -46.44
CA ARG A 48 -23.20 1.38 -45.61
C ARG A 48 -22.92 1.04 -44.16
N ASP A 49 -23.45 -0.08 -43.71
CA ASP A 49 -23.39 -0.60 -42.35
C ASP A 49 -23.63 -2.11 -42.35
N CYS A 50 -23.48 -2.74 -41.19
CA CYS A 50 -23.70 -4.17 -41.06
C CYS A 50 -25.15 -4.60 -41.32
N GLU A 51 -26.14 -3.72 -41.13
CA GLU A 51 -27.54 -4.05 -41.47
C GLU A 51 -27.67 -4.33 -42.97
N GLU A 52 -27.14 -3.43 -43.80
CA GLU A 52 -27.11 -3.62 -45.25
C GLU A 52 -26.24 -4.79 -45.70
N VAL A 53 -25.19 -5.14 -44.94
CA VAL A 53 -24.40 -6.37 -45.21
C VAL A 53 -25.31 -7.59 -45.11
N PHE A 54 -26.06 -7.73 -44.02
CA PHE A 54 -26.91 -8.91 -43.83
C PHE A 54 -28.13 -8.94 -44.76
N ASP A 55 -28.66 -7.77 -45.16
CA ASP A 55 -29.72 -7.68 -46.16
C ASP A 55 -29.25 -8.09 -47.58
N GLN A 56 -28.05 -7.66 -47.96
CA GLN A 56 -27.50 -7.92 -49.30
C GLN A 56 -26.93 -9.34 -49.44
N CYS A 57 -26.57 -9.98 -48.34
CA CYS A 57 -25.84 -11.24 -48.31
C CYS A 57 -26.71 -12.37 -47.74
N SER A 58 -27.59 -12.92 -48.59
CA SER A 58 -28.66 -13.86 -48.22
C SER A 58 -28.21 -15.24 -47.68
N GLU A 59 -26.89 -15.50 -47.59
CA GLU A 59 -26.33 -16.78 -47.09
C GLU A 59 -25.45 -16.63 -45.83
N SER A 60 -25.29 -15.43 -45.25
CA SER A 60 -24.31 -15.18 -44.19
C SER A 60 -24.90 -14.45 -42.98
N ASN A 61 -25.79 -15.11 -42.22
CA ASN A 61 -26.06 -14.76 -40.81
C ASN A 61 -24.87 -15.20 -39.93
N VAL A 62 -23.65 -14.84 -40.34
CA VAL A 62 -22.41 -15.23 -39.68
C VAL A 62 -21.68 -13.97 -39.26
N SER A 63 -21.44 -13.84 -37.96
CA SER A 63 -20.61 -12.77 -37.41
C SER A 63 -19.21 -12.82 -37.99
N GLY A 64 -18.67 -11.68 -38.40
CA GLY A 64 -17.43 -11.64 -39.14
C GLY A 64 -16.99 -10.25 -39.57
N VAL A 65 -15.88 -10.19 -40.29
CA VAL A 65 -15.33 -8.92 -40.79
C VAL A 65 -15.78 -8.70 -42.24
N TYR A 66 -16.44 -7.56 -42.48
CA TYR A 66 -16.99 -7.17 -43.77
C TYR A 66 -16.52 -5.78 -44.16
N LEU A 67 -16.51 -5.50 -45.47
CA LEU A 67 -16.21 -4.16 -46.00
C LEU A 67 -17.50 -3.35 -46.12
N ILE A 68 -17.52 -2.19 -45.49
CA ILE A 68 -18.61 -1.22 -45.61
C ILE A 68 -18.09 0.11 -46.15
N LYS A 69 -18.98 0.92 -46.71
CA LYS A 69 -18.68 2.30 -47.12
C LYS A 69 -19.82 3.23 -46.70
N PRO A 70 -19.70 3.92 -45.57
CA PRO A 70 -20.67 4.93 -45.14
C PRO A 70 -20.78 6.09 -46.14
N ASP A 71 -21.95 6.72 -46.17
CA ASP A 71 -22.19 7.89 -47.02
C ASP A 71 -21.21 9.02 -46.69
N GLY A 72 -20.54 9.56 -47.71
CA GLY A 72 -19.56 10.65 -47.57
C GLY A 72 -18.15 10.22 -47.14
N TYR A 73 -17.92 8.95 -46.79
CA TYR A 73 -16.57 8.46 -46.51
C TYR A 73 -15.83 8.07 -47.81
N TYR A 74 -14.54 8.38 -47.88
CA TYR A 74 -13.79 8.36 -49.14
C TYR A 74 -13.55 6.93 -49.67
N GLU A 75 -13.17 5.98 -48.81
CA GLU A 75 -12.83 4.60 -49.18
C GLU A 75 -13.57 3.57 -48.30
N PRO A 76 -13.93 2.38 -48.83
CA PRO A 76 -14.51 1.32 -48.03
C PRO A 76 -13.52 0.85 -46.95
N PHE A 77 -14.03 0.49 -45.77
CA PHE A 77 -13.22 -0.03 -44.67
C PHE A 77 -13.85 -1.25 -44.01
N ALA A 78 -13.01 -2.03 -43.34
CA ALA A 78 -13.43 -3.25 -42.66
C ALA A 78 -14.04 -2.95 -41.29
N VAL A 79 -15.15 -3.61 -40.98
CA VAL A 79 -15.81 -3.60 -39.67
C VAL A 79 -16.16 -5.01 -39.25
N TYR A 80 -16.27 -5.24 -37.94
CA TYR A 80 -16.82 -6.48 -37.43
C TYR A 80 -18.35 -6.34 -37.30
N CYS A 81 -19.07 -7.20 -38.01
CA CYS A 81 -20.52 -7.32 -37.94
C CYS A 81 -20.90 -8.49 -37.01
N GLU A 82 -21.80 -8.24 -36.07
CA GLU A 82 -22.26 -9.22 -35.09
C GLU A 82 -23.76 -9.52 -35.31
N SER A 83 -24.09 -10.80 -35.49
CA SER A 83 -25.45 -11.30 -35.76
C SER A 83 -26.08 -12.11 -34.61
N ASP A 84 -25.29 -12.60 -33.65
CA ASP A 84 -25.76 -13.61 -32.69
C ASP A 84 -26.53 -13.03 -31.49
N THR A 85 -26.49 -11.72 -31.26
CA THR A 85 -27.03 -11.11 -30.04
C THR A 85 -28.33 -10.36 -30.29
N HIS A 86 -29.44 -11.00 -29.93
CA HIS A 86 -30.69 -10.35 -29.51
C HIS A 86 -31.34 -9.40 -30.56
N ALA A 87 -31.60 -9.93 -31.76
CA ALA A 87 -32.45 -9.33 -32.79
C ALA A 87 -31.91 -8.07 -33.50
N GLY A 88 -30.61 -7.76 -33.38
CA GLY A 88 -29.97 -6.66 -34.09
C GLY A 88 -28.78 -7.10 -34.94
N GLN A 89 -28.60 -6.42 -36.07
CA GLN A 89 -27.45 -6.54 -36.97
C GLN A 89 -26.44 -5.43 -36.60
N TRP A 90 -25.44 -5.76 -35.77
CA TRP A 90 -24.62 -4.74 -35.10
C TRP A 90 -23.30 -4.46 -35.81
N THR A 91 -22.98 -3.18 -35.98
CA THR A 91 -21.63 -2.72 -36.35
C THR A 91 -20.82 -2.48 -35.08
N VAL A 92 -19.83 -3.34 -34.80
CA VAL A 92 -19.00 -3.22 -33.60
C VAL A 92 -17.90 -2.19 -33.85
N PHE A 93 -17.86 -1.12 -33.06
CA PHE A 93 -16.83 -0.08 -33.14
C PHE A 93 -15.83 -0.11 -31.98
N HIS A 94 -16.13 -0.83 -30.90
CA HIS A 94 -15.27 -0.94 -29.73
C HIS A 94 -15.42 -2.33 -29.10
N ARG A 95 -14.29 -3.02 -28.91
CA ARG A 95 -14.25 -4.33 -28.25
C ARG A 95 -13.04 -4.44 -27.33
N ARG A 96 -13.28 -4.78 -26.06
CA ARG A 96 -12.25 -5.04 -25.04
C ARG A 96 -12.44 -6.46 -24.51
N GLN A 97 -11.43 -7.30 -24.65
CA GLN A 97 -11.43 -8.71 -24.27
C GLN A 97 -10.00 -9.24 -24.12
N GLY A 98 -9.62 -9.69 -22.93
CA GLY A 98 -8.34 -10.36 -22.70
C GLY A 98 -7.11 -9.45 -22.54
N GLY A 99 -7.22 -8.13 -22.73
CA GLY A 99 -6.17 -7.16 -22.36
C GLY A 99 -4.89 -7.23 -23.20
N SER A 100 -4.96 -7.86 -24.38
CA SER A 100 -3.88 -7.99 -25.35
C SER A 100 -3.45 -6.67 -26.00
N ILE A 101 -4.32 -5.66 -26.01
CA ILE A 101 -4.09 -4.34 -26.59
C ILE A 101 -4.28 -3.26 -25.52
N SER A 102 -3.27 -2.42 -25.33
CA SER A 102 -3.39 -1.22 -24.49
C SER A 102 -4.34 -0.20 -25.14
N PHE A 103 -5.27 0.32 -24.34
CA PHE A 103 -6.15 1.44 -24.69
C PHE A 103 -5.63 2.78 -24.15
N GLN A 104 -4.48 2.81 -23.47
CA GLN A 104 -3.82 4.08 -23.14
C GLN A 104 -3.09 4.59 -24.39
N ARG A 105 -3.82 5.31 -25.25
CA ARG A 105 -3.37 5.75 -26.58
C ARG A 105 -3.51 7.26 -26.75
N ASN A 106 -2.76 7.80 -27.70
CA ASN A 106 -2.84 9.23 -28.02
C ASN A 106 -4.09 9.57 -28.87
N TRP A 107 -4.35 10.87 -29.03
CA TRP A 107 -5.49 11.37 -29.80
C TRP A 107 -5.51 10.88 -31.25
N THR A 108 -4.35 10.87 -31.92
CA THR A 108 -4.23 10.44 -33.32
C THR A 108 -4.68 8.99 -33.50
N GLU A 109 -4.25 8.10 -32.61
CA GLU A 109 -4.66 6.69 -32.62
C GLU A 109 -6.18 6.52 -32.38
N TYR A 110 -6.78 7.30 -31.47
CA TYR A 110 -8.23 7.29 -31.26
C TYR A 110 -9.02 7.90 -32.43
N SER A 111 -8.46 8.89 -33.13
CA SER A 111 -9.03 9.47 -34.36
C SER A 111 -9.09 8.43 -35.49
N SER A 112 -7.97 7.74 -35.76
CA SER A 112 -7.84 6.79 -36.87
C SER A 112 -8.37 5.38 -36.59
N GLY A 113 -8.34 4.94 -35.33
CA GLY A 113 -8.60 3.57 -34.91
C GLY A 113 -7.32 2.75 -34.71
N PHE A 114 -7.44 1.66 -33.92
CA PHE A 114 -6.36 0.72 -33.63
C PHE A 114 -6.90 -0.67 -33.24
N GLY A 115 -6.03 -1.68 -33.28
CA GLY A 115 -6.33 -3.04 -32.86
C GLY A 115 -6.72 -3.99 -34.00
N PHE A 116 -7.31 -5.14 -33.65
CA PHE A 116 -7.66 -6.20 -34.59
C PHE A 116 -9.15 -6.51 -34.51
N LEU A 117 -9.87 -6.43 -35.63
CA LEU A 117 -11.34 -6.56 -35.69
C LEU A 117 -11.89 -7.88 -35.13
N HIS A 118 -11.10 -8.96 -35.14
CA HIS A 118 -11.48 -10.24 -34.53
C HIS A 118 -11.25 -10.31 -33.01
N ASN A 119 -10.43 -9.41 -32.45
CA ASN A 119 -10.00 -9.42 -31.04
C ASN A 119 -10.38 -8.11 -30.35
N GLU A 120 -9.41 -7.34 -29.86
CA GLU A 120 -9.61 -6.04 -29.22
C GLU A 120 -9.34 -4.93 -30.24
N PHE A 121 -10.23 -3.94 -30.30
CA PHE A 121 -10.04 -2.81 -31.20
C PHE A 121 -10.89 -1.61 -30.84
N TRP A 122 -10.50 -0.47 -31.42
CA TRP A 122 -11.24 0.76 -31.53
C TRP A 122 -11.31 1.15 -33.02
N LEU A 123 -12.51 1.36 -33.56
CA LEU A 123 -12.70 1.58 -35.00
C LEU A 123 -12.09 2.90 -35.50
N GLY A 124 -12.12 3.94 -34.66
CA GLY A 124 -11.68 5.30 -34.99
C GLY A 124 -12.83 6.30 -35.03
N LEU A 125 -12.62 7.47 -34.43
CA LEU A 125 -13.63 8.53 -34.35
C LEU A 125 -14.00 9.08 -35.73
N GLU A 126 -13.05 9.17 -36.66
CA GLU A 126 -13.32 9.63 -38.03
C GLU A 126 -14.34 8.72 -38.72
N LYS A 127 -14.14 7.40 -38.71
CA LYS A 127 -15.08 6.46 -39.31
C LYS A 127 -16.45 6.51 -38.63
N LEU A 128 -16.43 6.64 -37.29
CA LEU A 128 -17.64 6.68 -36.48
C LEU A 128 -18.47 7.95 -36.73
N SER A 129 -17.84 9.09 -37.05
CA SER A 129 -18.57 10.33 -37.35
C SER A 129 -19.35 10.25 -38.65
N TYR A 130 -18.84 9.54 -39.67
CA TYR A 130 -19.62 9.29 -40.89
C TYR A 130 -20.70 8.23 -40.65
N LEU A 131 -20.36 7.14 -39.96
CA LEU A 131 -21.30 6.08 -39.62
C LEU A 131 -22.50 6.59 -38.85
N THR A 132 -22.32 7.39 -37.81
CA THR A 132 -23.44 7.80 -36.95
C THR A 132 -24.31 8.92 -37.53
N ASN A 133 -23.86 9.58 -38.61
CA ASN A 133 -24.58 10.70 -39.22
C ASN A 133 -25.30 10.36 -40.54
N GLN A 134 -25.10 9.17 -41.11
CA GLN A 134 -25.78 8.75 -42.35
C GLN A 134 -27.22 8.26 -42.15
N LYS A 135 -27.57 7.73 -40.96
CA LYS A 135 -28.90 7.22 -40.58
C LYS A 135 -29.13 7.41 -39.07
N GLU A 136 -30.29 7.02 -38.57
CA GLU A 136 -30.53 6.91 -37.14
C GLU A 136 -29.98 5.57 -36.62
N TYR A 137 -29.00 5.64 -35.73
CA TYR A 137 -28.40 4.46 -35.10
C TYR A 137 -28.72 4.42 -33.61
N GLN A 138 -28.98 3.21 -33.11
CA GLN A 138 -29.00 2.92 -31.68
C GLN A 138 -27.60 2.51 -31.20
N LEU A 139 -27.26 2.84 -29.96
CA LEU A 139 -26.03 2.39 -29.31
C LEU A 139 -26.36 1.34 -28.27
N ARG A 140 -25.70 0.18 -28.38
CA ARG A 140 -25.72 -0.86 -27.36
C ARG A 140 -24.33 -1.02 -26.77
N ILE A 141 -24.26 -1.02 -25.44
CA ILE A 141 -23.02 -1.25 -24.67
C ILE A 141 -23.23 -2.53 -23.88
N GLU A 142 -22.38 -3.53 -24.09
CA GLU A 142 -22.38 -4.78 -23.34
C GLU A 142 -21.15 -4.89 -22.44
N ILE A 143 -21.36 -5.21 -21.17
CA ILE A 143 -20.33 -5.32 -20.15
C ILE A 143 -20.51 -6.65 -19.43
N ARG A 144 -19.42 -7.38 -19.17
CA ARG A 144 -19.44 -8.57 -18.32
C ARG A 144 -18.77 -8.23 -16.99
N ASN A 145 -19.40 -8.61 -15.87
CA ASN A 145 -18.77 -8.49 -14.56
C ASN A 145 -17.68 -9.58 -14.39
N ALA A 146 -16.99 -9.56 -13.24
CA ALA A 146 -15.95 -10.55 -12.92
C ALA A 146 -16.47 -12.00 -12.94
N ASP A 147 -17.75 -12.22 -12.63
CA ASP A 147 -18.40 -13.54 -12.65
C ASP A 147 -18.86 -13.96 -14.06
N GLY A 148 -18.60 -13.14 -15.09
CA GLY A 148 -18.98 -13.39 -16.47
C GLY A 148 -20.45 -13.08 -16.80
N MET A 149 -21.22 -12.55 -15.85
CA MET A 149 -22.63 -12.16 -16.04
C MET A 149 -22.73 -10.92 -16.95
N PRO A 150 -23.50 -10.98 -18.05
CA PRO A 150 -23.63 -9.87 -18.99
C PRO A 150 -24.65 -8.82 -18.52
N PHE A 151 -24.28 -7.56 -18.67
CA PHE A 151 -25.13 -6.38 -18.53
C PHE A 151 -25.14 -5.62 -19.84
N TYR A 152 -26.27 -5.00 -20.18
CA TYR A 152 -26.35 -4.18 -21.38
C TYR A 152 -27.10 -2.88 -21.13
N LEU A 153 -26.67 -1.84 -21.83
CA LEU A 153 -27.31 -0.53 -21.93
C LEU A 153 -27.60 -0.26 -23.40
N ASN A 154 -28.83 0.13 -23.72
CA ASN A 154 -29.24 0.55 -25.05
C ASN A 154 -29.63 2.03 -25.01
N TYR A 155 -29.23 2.78 -26.02
CA TYR A 155 -29.69 4.14 -26.31
C TYR A 155 -30.34 4.13 -27.70
N ASN A 156 -31.55 4.67 -27.82
CA ASN A 156 -32.28 4.66 -29.08
C ASN A 156 -31.73 5.65 -30.14
N VAL A 157 -30.84 6.55 -29.76
CA VAL A 157 -30.14 7.48 -30.68
C VAL A 157 -28.67 7.58 -30.28
N PHE A 158 -27.77 7.55 -31.26
CA PHE A 158 -26.34 7.76 -31.08
C PHE A 158 -25.74 8.54 -32.25
N ARG A 159 -25.24 9.74 -31.95
CA ARG A 159 -24.55 10.62 -32.91
C ARG A 159 -23.34 11.27 -32.28
N ILE A 160 -22.25 11.31 -33.04
CA ILE A 160 -21.08 12.13 -32.71
C ILE A 160 -20.89 13.21 -33.77
N SER A 161 -20.26 14.31 -33.40
CA SER A 161 -19.90 15.36 -34.34
C SER A 161 -18.67 14.99 -35.17
N ASP A 162 -18.32 15.83 -36.13
CA ASP A 162 -17.15 15.68 -36.97
C ASP A 162 -15.84 16.11 -36.26
N SER A 163 -14.73 16.04 -37.00
CA SER A 163 -13.41 16.44 -36.49
C SER A 163 -13.30 17.94 -36.18
N LEU A 164 -14.08 18.81 -36.84
CA LEU A 164 -14.09 20.25 -36.56
C LEU A 164 -14.70 20.56 -35.18
N SER A 165 -15.63 19.72 -34.75
CA SER A 165 -16.31 19.79 -33.46
C SER A 165 -15.72 18.82 -32.43
N ASN A 166 -14.48 18.36 -32.64
CA ASN A 166 -13.74 17.44 -31.78
C ASN A 166 -14.49 16.15 -31.43
N PHE A 167 -15.30 15.63 -32.35
CA PHE A 167 -16.04 14.36 -32.18
C PHE A 167 -16.92 14.30 -30.92
N SER A 168 -17.42 15.45 -30.46
CA SER A 168 -18.34 15.55 -29.33
C SER A 168 -19.57 14.66 -29.53
N LEU A 169 -20.02 13.97 -28.48
CA LEU A 169 -21.30 13.27 -28.48
C LEU A 169 -22.44 14.28 -28.68
N SER A 170 -23.03 14.29 -29.88
CA SER A 170 -23.98 15.33 -30.29
C SER A 170 -25.42 14.98 -29.91
N SER A 171 -25.76 13.69 -29.91
CA SER A 171 -27.07 13.21 -29.48
C SER A 171 -26.97 11.81 -28.90
N LEU A 172 -27.58 11.64 -27.73
CA LEU A 172 -27.78 10.35 -27.09
C LEU A 172 -29.23 10.29 -26.60
N GLY A 173 -29.98 9.30 -27.03
CA GLY A 173 -31.42 9.22 -26.76
C GLY A 173 -31.77 8.58 -25.42
N ASP A 174 -33.00 8.11 -25.28
CA ASP A 174 -33.49 7.44 -24.07
C ASP A 174 -32.77 6.11 -23.85
N TYR A 175 -32.48 5.82 -22.58
CA TYR A 175 -31.79 4.60 -22.19
C TYR A 175 -32.77 3.48 -21.78
N SER A 176 -32.40 2.23 -22.10
CA SER A 176 -33.06 1.02 -21.58
C SER A 176 -32.03 -0.08 -21.36
N GLY A 177 -32.20 -0.95 -20.37
CA GLY A 177 -31.18 -1.96 -20.05
C GLY A 177 -31.61 -2.96 -18.99
N SER A 178 -30.79 -4.00 -18.78
CA SER A 178 -30.93 -4.88 -17.62
C SER A 178 -30.59 -4.10 -16.34
N GLY A 179 -31.36 -4.30 -15.27
CA GLY A 179 -31.31 -3.49 -14.04
C GLY A 179 -29.90 -3.19 -13.55
N SER A 180 -29.67 -1.94 -13.16
CA SER A 180 -28.37 -1.38 -12.78
C SER A 180 -27.68 -2.21 -11.69
N PRO A 181 -26.48 -2.77 -11.91
CA PRO A 181 -25.53 -2.82 -10.82
C PRO A 181 -25.09 -1.37 -10.54
N SER A 182 -24.88 -1.04 -9.27
CA SER A 182 -24.25 0.20 -8.85
C SER A 182 -22.79 0.21 -9.33
N ILE A 183 -22.55 0.62 -10.57
CA ILE A 183 -21.20 0.83 -11.08
C ILE A 183 -20.70 2.13 -10.47
N THR A 184 -19.86 2.03 -9.45
CA THR A 184 -19.14 3.17 -8.88
C THR A 184 -18.06 3.58 -9.87
N TRP A 185 -18.23 4.74 -10.50
CA TRP A 185 -17.21 5.35 -11.35
C TRP A 185 -16.27 6.19 -10.50
N CYS A 186 -14.96 6.10 -10.75
CA CYS A 186 -14.03 7.06 -10.21
C CYS A 186 -14.11 8.39 -10.96
N PRO A 187 -13.96 9.53 -10.27
CA PRO A 187 -13.76 10.82 -10.92
C PRO A 187 -12.61 10.78 -11.93
N ASN A 188 -12.60 11.73 -12.88
CA ASN A 188 -11.54 11.83 -13.88
C ASN A 188 -10.15 11.83 -13.24
N ASN A 189 -9.19 11.11 -13.84
CA ASN A 189 -7.81 10.95 -13.38
C ASN A 189 -7.61 10.23 -12.04
N MET A 190 -8.59 9.41 -11.64
CA MET A 190 -8.45 8.46 -10.52
C MET A 190 -8.47 7.01 -11.00
N LEU A 191 -7.75 6.15 -10.29
CA LEU A 191 -7.75 4.71 -10.52
C LEU A 191 -8.67 4.01 -9.52
N TYR A 192 -9.44 3.04 -9.99
CA TYR A 192 -10.24 2.16 -9.13
C TYR A 192 -9.43 0.90 -8.82
N GLY A 193 -9.32 0.56 -7.54
CA GLY A 193 -8.63 -0.66 -7.13
C GLY A 193 -8.67 -0.86 -5.64
N GLU A 194 -7.81 -1.77 -5.16
CA GLU A 194 -7.68 -2.08 -3.74
C GLU A 194 -7.25 -0.86 -2.94
N CYS A 195 -7.75 -0.77 -1.70
CA CYS A 195 -7.38 0.26 -0.74
C CYS A 195 -5.84 0.31 -0.63
N THR A 196 -5.24 1.38 -1.13
CA THR A 196 -3.84 1.71 -0.91
C THR A 196 -3.81 2.97 -0.05
N CYS A 197 -2.77 3.13 0.76
CA CYS A 197 -2.63 4.34 1.55
C CYS A 197 -2.46 5.53 0.61
N ALA A 198 -3.51 6.36 0.55
CA ALA A 198 -3.56 7.47 -0.38
C ALA A 198 -2.53 8.52 0.02
N LYS A 199 -1.65 8.88 -0.93
CA LYS A 199 -0.75 10.02 -0.78
C LYS A 199 -1.56 11.30 -0.94
N THR A 200 -1.45 12.21 0.00
CA THR A 200 -2.06 13.55 -0.07
C THR A 200 -0.98 14.63 -0.11
N CYS A 201 -1.35 15.88 -0.41
CA CYS A 201 -0.40 16.98 -0.28
C CYS A 201 0.05 17.20 1.18
N GLU A 202 -0.77 16.81 2.18
CA GLU A 202 -0.37 16.88 3.59
C GLU A 202 0.45 15.66 4.06
N ASP A 203 0.21 14.49 3.47
CA ASP A 203 0.90 13.23 3.76
C ASP A 203 1.45 12.60 2.45
N PRO A 204 2.56 13.15 1.93
CA PRO A 204 3.12 12.71 0.64
C PRO A 204 3.67 11.27 0.68
N ASP A 205 3.97 10.76 1.88
CA ASP A 205 4.41 9.39 2.10
C ASP A 205 3.25 8.41 2.36
N GLY A 206 2.02 8.90 2.55
CA GLY A 206 0.83 8.11 2.83
C GLY A 206 0.91 7.31 4.14
N ARG A 207 1.61 7.81 5.17
CA ARG A 207 1.82 7.10 6.45
C ARG A 207 0.64 7.20 7.39
N ASN A 208 0.00 8.36 7.42
CA ASN A 208 -1.13 8.68 8.30
C ASN A 208 -2.47 8.33 7.63
N GLY A 209 -2.52 8.32 6.29
CA GLY A 209 -3.69 7.91 5.52
C GLY A 209 -4.04 6.41 5.60
N CYS A 210 -3.17 5.57 6.18
CA CYS A 210 -3.43 4.15 6.37
C CYS A 210 -4.33 3.88 7.60
N HIS A 211 -5.64 4.10 7.51
CA HIS A 211 -6.55 3.49 8.51
C HIS A 211 -6.68 1.99 8.22
N ARG A 212 -5.74 1.20 8.76
CA ARG A 212 -5.65 -0.26 8.57
C ARG A 212 -6.94 -1.01 8.90
N GLU A 213 -7.72 -0.52 9.86
CA GLU A 213 -9.01 -1.11 10.28
C GLU A 213 -10.16 -0.87 9.27
N LEU A 214 -9.97 0.01 8.27
CA LEU A 214 -10.97 0.38 7.26
C LEU A 214 -10.60 -0.10 5.84
N CYS A 215 -9.44 -0.74 5.63
CA CYS A 215 -8.99 -1.15 4.29
C CYS A 215 -9.20 -2.65 3.98
N GLU A 216 -9.80 -3.44 4.89
CA GLU A 216 -10.16 -4.82 4.56
C GLU A 216 -11.43 -4.82 3.68
N ASP A 217 -11.28 -5.32 2.44
CA ASP A 217 -12.32 -5.52 1.42
C ASP A 217 -12.97 -4.28 0.77
N LEU A 218 -12.39 -3.09 0.92
CA LEU A 218 -12.90 -1.86 0.29
C LEU A 218 -12.11 -1.46 -0.96
N LYS A 219 -12.80 -1.44 -2.10
CA LYS A 219 -12.29 -0.86 -3.36
C LYS A 219 -12.67 0.60 -3.46
N MET A 220 -11.69 1.47 -3.69
CA MET A 220 -11.89 2.92 -3.74
C MET A 220 -11.12 3.57 -4.89
N CYS A 221 -11.38 4.86 -5.09
CA CYS A 221 -10.69 5.69 -6.06
C CYS A 221 -9.45 6.30 -5.42
N PHE A 222 -8.28 6.06 -6.02
CA PHE A 222 -7.01 6.61 -5.57
C PHE A 222 -6.28 7.32 -6.71
N CYS A 223 -5.32 8.16 -6.35
CA CYS A 223 -4.54 8.89 -7.34
C CYS A 223 -3.48 7.99 -8.00
N PRO A 224 -3.27 8.10 -9.32
CA PRO A 224 -2.19 7.40 -9.99
C PRO A 224 -0.83 7.80 -9.41
N ASP A 225 0.18 6.93 -9.57
CA ASP A 225 1.54 7.20 -9.11
C ASP A 225 2.06 8.54 -9.65
N GLY A 226 2.64 9.35 -8.76
CA GLY A 226 3.12 10.69 -9.07
C GLY A 226 2.09 11.82 -8.86
N PHE A 227 0.85 11.49 -8.48
CA PHE A 227 -0.19 12.46 -8.14
C PHE A 227 -0.58 12.37 -6.66
N TYR A 228 -1.05 13.49 -6.12
CA TYR A 228 -1.48 13.62 -4.73
C TYR A 228 -2.98 13.92 -4.66
N MET A 229 -3.66 13.30 -3.71
CA MET A 229 -5.07 13.56 -3.46
C MET A 229 -5.23 14.83 -2.63
N THR A 230 -6.00 15.79 -3.14
CA THR A 230 -6.39 17.01 -2.41
C THR A 230 -7.83 17.35 -2.77
N GLU A 231 -8.69 17.59 -1.77
CA GLU A 231 -10.10 17.98 -1.98
C GLU A 231 -10.89 17.06 -2.95
N GLY A 232 -10.58 15.75 -2.99
CA GLY A 232 -11.27 14.78 -3.85
C GLY A 232 -10.85 14.78 -5.31
N ARG A 233 -9.74 15.46 -5.67
CA ARG A 233 -9.11 15.41 -7.00
C ARG A 233 -7.63 15.03 -6.90
N CYS A 234 -7.08 14.54 -8.00
CA CYS A 234 -5.65 14.25 -8.11
C CYS A 234 -4.93 15.43 -8.75
N VAL A 235 -3.93 15.95 -8.06
CA VAL A 235 -3.10 17.08 -8.51
C VAL A 235 -1.64 16.64 -8.65
N PRO A 236 -0.89 17.20 -9.62
CA PRO A 236 0.53 16.93 -9.74
C PRO A 236 1.32 17.59 -8.57
N PRO A 237 2.57 17.20 -8.32
CA PRO A 237 3.36 17.66 -7.17
C PRO A 237 3.46 19.19 -7.11
N GLU A 238 3.58 19.86 -8.25
CA GLU A 238 3.77 21.31 -8.35
C GLU A 238 2.54 22.13 -7.93
N GLU A 239 1.37 21.48 -7.86
CA GLU A 239 0.13 22.08 -7.38
C GLU A 239 -0.08 21.89 -5.86
N CYS A 240 0.79 21.14 -5.18
CA CYS A 240 0.79 21.08 -3.72
C CYS A 240 1.44 22.35 -3.15
N SER A 241 0.81 22.96 -2.14
CA SER A 241 1.30 24.20 -1.52
C SER A 241 2.72 24.12 -0.96
N CYS A 242 3.16 22.92 -0.57
CA CYS A 242 4.48 22.67 0.04
C CYS A 242 5.48 22.03 -0.92
N PHE A 243 5.39 22.33 -2.22
CA PHE A 243 6.30 21.80 -3.22
C PHE A 243 7.63 22.56 -3.26
N GLU A 244 8.74 21.81 -3.23
CA GLU A 244 10.09 22.29 -3.46
C GLU A 244 10.73 21.47 -4.60
N ALA A 245 11.42 22.15 -5.52
CA ALA A 245 11.82 21.55 -6.79
C ALA A 245 12.87 20.41 -6.69
N ILE A 246 13.62 20.34 -5.59
CA ILE A 246 14.68 19.36 -5.34
C ILE A 246 14.13 18.21 -4.48
N GLU A 247 13.45 18.55 -3.39
CA GLU A 247 12.99 17.58 -2.39
C GLU A 247 11.56 17.06 -2.64
N GLY A 248 10.81 17.68 -3.55
CA GLY A 248 9.42 17.31 -3.86
C GLY A 248 8.42 17.95 -2.90
N VAL A 249 7.34 17.22 -2.58
CA VAL A 249 6.29 17.70 -1.68
C VAL A 249 6.73 17.48 -0.24
N ILE A 250 6.85 18.56 0.52
CA ILE A 250 7.28 18.53 1.93
C ILE A 250 6.06 18.40 2.84
N PRO A 251 6.05 17.46 3.81
CA PRO A 251 4.96 17.33 4.76
C PRO A 251 4.71 18.63 5.55
N ASN A 252 3.45 18.90 5.90
CA ASN A 252 3.07 20.07 6.72
C ASN A 252 3.56 20.00 8.17
N GLU A 253 3.96 18.83 8.65
CA GLU A 253 4.40 18.64 10.03
C GLU A 253 5.83 18.09 10.09
N GLY A 254 6.64 18.72 10.96
CA GLY A 254 8.01 18.30 11.21
C GLY A 254 9.02 18.79 10.16
N PHE A 255 10.21 18.19 10.22
CA PHE A 255 11.30 18.48 9.31
C PHE A 255 11.49 17.33 8.34
N HIS A 256 11.58 17.66 7.05
CA HIS A 256 12.03 16.76 5.99
C HIS A 256 13.53 16.92 5.78
N TYR A 257 14.27 15.81 5.70
CA TYR A 257 15.73 15.78 5.60
C TYR A 257 16.14 15.24 4.24
N ASN A 258 17.10 15.92 3.61
CA ASN A 258 17.70 15.41 2.38
C ASN A 258 18.54 14.14 2.64
N ALA A 259 19.00 13.47 1.58
CA ALA A 259 19.61 12.15 1.66
C ALA A 259 20.80 12.02 2.65
N ASP A 260 21.58 13.08 2.83
CA ASP A 260 22.75 13.13 3.71
C ASP A 260 22.52 13.95 5.01
N CYS A 261 21.30 14.42 5.25
CA CYS A 261 20.93 15.35 6.32
C CYS A 261 21.84 16.59 6.39
N SER A 262 22.36 17.08 5.25
CA SER A 262 23.06 18.38 5.16
C SER A 262 22.10 19.56 5.00
N ARG A 263 20.83 19.25 4.71
CA ARG A 263 19.73 20.20 4.55
C ARG A 263 18.48 19.64 5.19
N ARG A 264 17.72 20.49 5.88
CA ARG A 264 16.36 20.15 6.34
C ARG A 264 15.39 21.25 5.95
N CYS A 265 14.16 20.87 5.66
CA CYS A 265 13.10 21.79 5.27
C CYS A 265 11.84 21.52 6.07
N ALA A 266 11.05 22.56 6.35
CA ALA A 266 9.74 22.46 6.97
C ALA A 266 8.74 23.26 6.14
N CYS A 267 7.50 22.79 6.07
CA CYS A 267 6.40 23.57 5.50
C CYS A 267 5.46 24.04 6.60
N ASP A 268 5.21 25.36 6.66
CA ASP A 268 4.21 25.93 7.56
C ASP A 268 3.22 26.78 6.74
N GLY A 269 1.94 26.39 6.74
CA GLY A 269 0.89 27.11 6.02
C GLY A 269 1.14 27.27 4.51
N GLY A 270 1.81 26.29 3.86
CA GLY A 270 2.18 26.36 2.44
C GLY A 270 3.46 27.16 2.15
N VAL A 271 4.19 27.59 3.18
CA VAL A 271 5.49 28.24 3.03
C VAL A 271 6.60 27.26 3.39
N VAL A 272 7.39 26.88 2.38
CA VAL A 272 8.58 26.04 2.58
C VAL A 272 9.74 26.89 3.08
N THR A 273 10.33 26.48 4.19
CA THR A 273 11.57 27.04 4.74
C THR A 273 12.63 25.94 4.84
N CYS A 274 13.82 26.20 4.30
CA CYS A 274 14.94 25.25 4.31
C CYS A 274 16.14 25.85 5.02
N GLU A 275 16.80 25.03 5.83
CA GLU A 275 18.06 25.31 6.50
C GLU A 275 19.19 24.57 5.78
N ASP A 276 20.03 25.34 5.09
CA ASP A 276 21.23 24.84 4.43
C ASP A 276 22.39 24.71 5.43
N ASN A 277 23.28 23.74 5.21
CA ASN A 277 24.37 23.37 6.12
C ASN A 277 23.92 22.85 7.49
N PHE A 278 22.70 22.34 7.57
CA PHE A 278 22.22 21.62 8.74
C PHE A 278 23.10 20.39 9.01
N ARG A 279 23.27 20.04 10.29
CA ARG A 279 23.99 18.84 10.73
C ARG A 279 23.30 18.25 11.95
N CYS A 280 23.25 16.92 12.01
CA CYS A 280 22.84 16.21 13.20
C CYS A 280 23.81 16.49 14.37
N ASP A 281 23.36 16.18 15.60
CA ASP A 281 24.23 16.17 16.78
C ASP A 281 25.49 15.31 16.54
N VAL A 282 26.59 15.63 17.22
CA VAL A 282 27.83 14.84 17.14
C VAL A 282 27.64 13.40 17.64
N ASN A 283 26.65 13.18 18.50
CA ASN A 283 26.22 11.88 19.00
C ASN A 283 24.96 11.38 18.28
N ALA A 284 24.74 11.78 17.03
CA ALA A 284 23.65 11.31 16.20
C ALA A 284 24.12 10.88 14.81
N VAL A 285 23.31 10.05 14.16
CA VAL A 285 23.50 9.57 12.80
C VAL A 285 22.29 9.92 11.93
N CYS A 286 22.56 10.39 10.72
CA CYS A 286 21.55 10.52 9.67
C CYS A 286 21.27 9.15 9.07
N GLN A 287 20.03 8.68 9.17
CA GLN A 287 19.61 7.40 8.58
C GLN A 287 18.11 7.42 8.30
N GLU A 288 17.63 6.42 7.57
CA GLU A 288 16.22 6.21 7.28
C GLU A 288 15.70 5.00 8.06
N ARG A 289 14.69 5.20 8.92
CA ARG A 289 14.01 4.11 9.65
C ARG A 289 12.51 4.17 9.34
N ASN A 290 11.91 3.06 8.91
CA ASN A 290 10.50 3.00 8.49
C ASN A 290 10.14 4.10 7.46
N LYS A 291 11.00 4.29 6.46
CA LYS A 291 10.95 5.38 5.46
C LYS A 291 11.17 6.79 6.02
N LEU A 292 11.27 6.98 7.34
CA LEU A 292 11.51 8.30 7.94
C LEU A 292 13.01 8.58 7.96
N ARG A 293 13.48 9.51 7.12
CA ARG A 293 14.85 10.01 7.24
C ARG A 293 14.88 11.16 8.24
N ARG A 294 15.74 11.04 9.25
CA ARG A 294 16.06 12.11 10.20
C ARG A 294 17.36 11.78 10.94
N CYS A 295 17.76 12.68 11.82
CA CYS A 295 18.80 12.40 12.79
C CYS A 295 18.27 11.46 13.89
N TYR A 296 19.08 10.49 14.26
CA TYR A 296 18.80 9.59 15.38
C TYR A 296 20.01 9.57 16.29
N CYS A 297 19.80 9.78 17.59
CA CYS A 297 20.87 9.62 18.56
C CYS A 297 21.50 8.22 18.46
N LEU A 298 22.82 8.17 18.68
CA LEU A 298 23.54 6.91 18.82
C LEU A 298 22.97 6.11 20.00
N GLU A 299 23.29 4.81 20.06
CA GLU A 299 22.92 3.98 21.21
C GLU A 299 23.32 4.65 22.52
N HIS A 300 22.58 4.41 23.61
CA HIS A 300 22.78 5.03 24.94
C HIS A 300 22.81 6.57 24.99
N PHE A 301 22.39 7.26 23.92
CA PHE A 301 22.04 8.68 23.94
C PHE A 301 20.56 8.84 23.66
N VAL A 302 19.94 9.85 24.26
CA VAL A 302 18.51 10.15 24.10
C VAL A 302 18.30 11.57 23.58
N GLY A 303 17.26 11.77 22.78
CA GLY A 303 16.93 13.06 22.19
C GLY A 303 16.25 12.93 20.83
N ASP A 304 16.14 14.05 20.12
CA ASP A 304 15.51 14.13 18.79
C ASP A 304 16.50 13.88 17.64
N GLY A 305 17.79 13.70 17.95
CA GLY A 305 18.88 13.54 16.97
C GLY A 305 19.52 14.86 16.53
N VAL A 306 18.84 15.99 16.74
CA VAL A 306 19.41 17.34 16.59
C VAL A 306 20.13 17.72 17.89
N THR A 307 19.56 17.34 19.02
CA THR A 307 20.15 17.42 20.34
C THR A 307 20.14 16.01 20.94
N CYS A 308 21.31 15.51 21.30
CA CYS A 308 21.45 14.21 21.98
C CYS A 308 22.10 14.40 23.35
N THR A 309 21.39 13.93 24.39
CA THR A 309 21.83 13.97 25.78
C THR A 309 22.26 12.57 26.21
N GLY A 310 23.41 12.47 26.86
CA GLY A 310 23.97 11.20 27.30
C GLY A 310 25.51 11.26 27.39
N PRO A 311 26.16 10.11 27.61
CA PRO A 311 25.61 8.76 27.70
C PRO A 311 24.66 8.58 28.90
N VAL A 312 23.51 7.93 28.72
CA VAL A 312 22.58 7.62 29.81
C VAL A 312 22.96 6.31 30.49
N THR A 313 23.10 6.36 31.81
CA THR A 313 23.65 5.24 32.60
C THR A 313 22.60 4.47 33.40
N ASP A 314 21.42 5.06 33.57
CA ASP A 314 20.26 4.52 34.27
C ASP A 314 18.97 5.27 33.86
N CYS A 315 17.83 4.85 34.39
CA CYS A 315 16.55 5.47 34.08
C CYS A 315 16.37 6.87 34.71
N GLN A 316 17.17 7.24 35.71
CA GLN A 316 17.12 8.60 36.25
C GLN A 316 17.73 9.59 35.24
N ASP A 317 18.79 9.21 34.54
CA ASP A 317 19.35 10.03 33.46
C ASP A 317 18.35 10.25 32.31
N ILE A 318 17.47 9.27 32.04
CA ILE A 318 16.35 9.40 31.08
C ILE A 318 15.38 10.50 31.52
N VAL A 319 14.96 10.48 32.78
CA VAL A 319 14.07 11.52 33.35
C VAL A 319 14.74 12.89 33.34
N ASN A 320 16.03 12.96 33.71
CA ASN A 320 16.81 14.20 33.67
C ASN A 320 16.96 14.77 32.26
N ALA A 321 16.93 13.91 31.22
CA ALA A 321 16.91 14.31 29.82
C ALA A 321 15.53 14.82 29.34
N GLY A 322 14.53 14.88 30.21
CA GLY A 322 13.20 15.43 29.94
C GLY A 322 12.16 14.41 29.49
N TYR A 323 12.47 13.11 29.52
CA TYR A 323 11.52 12.06 29.18
C TYR A 323 10.60 11.78 30.36
N ASN A 324 9.29 11.74 30.10
CA ASN A 324 8.24 11.56 31.11
C ASN A 324 7.37 10.31 30.87
N THR A 325 7.79 9.42 29.96
CA THR A 325 7.04 8.21 29.59
C THR A 325 7.79 6.95 30.01
N SER A 326 7.09 6.05 30.71
CA SER A 326 7.59 4.70 30.98
C SER A 326 7.73 3.90 29.69
N GLY A 327 8.76 3.07 29.59
CA GLY A 327 9.05 2.31 28.39
C GLY A 327 10.43 1.68 28.39
N ILE A 328 10.80 1.09 27.25
CA ILE A 328 12.10 0.46 27.06
C ILE A 328 13.09 1.49 26.56
N TYR A 329 14.23 1.58 27.23
CA TYR A 329 15.34 2.48 26.88
C TYR A 329 16.65 1.73 26.88
N THR A 330 17.58 2.14 26.02
CA THR A 330 18.95 1.61 26.01
C THR A 330 19.84 2.43 26.93
N ILE A 331 20.49 1.79 27.89
CA ILE A 331 21.42 2.41 28.83
C ILE A 331 22.80 1.77 28.74
N SER A 332 23.81 2.49 29.23
CA SER A 332 25.18 1.96 29.38
C SER A 332 25.75 2.42 30.72
N PRO A 333 25.76 1.57 31.75
CA PRO A 333 26.35 1.91 33.05
C PRO A 333 27.84 2.26 32.93
N THR A 334 28.31 3.09 33.85
CA THR A 334 29.71 3.52 33.94
C THR A 334 30.64 2.30 34.07
N ASP A 335 31.72 2.29 33.30
CA ASP A 335 32.70 1.19 33.20
C ASP A 335 32.14 -0.15 32.65
N TRP A 336 30.91 -0.21 32.16
CA TRP A 336 30.35 -1.44 31.56
C TRP A 336 31.21 -1.88 30.35
N PRO A 337 31.78 -3.09 30.35
CA PRO A 337 32.67 -3.54 29.28
C PRO A 337 31.94 -4.09 28.06
N GLY A 338 30.63 -4.35 28.17
CA GLY A 338 29.80 -4.86 27.09
C GLY A 338 29.16 -3.76 26.24
N SER A 339 28.31 -4.17 25.29
CA SER A 339 27.47 -3.23 24.54
C SER A 339 26.36 -2.66 25.44
N PRO A 340 25.85 -1.45 25.15
CA PRO A 340 24.64 -0.92 25.77
C PRO A 340 23.48 -1.92 25.71
N PHE A 341 22.60 -1.89 26.70
CA PHE A 341 21.51 -2.85 26.83
C PHE A 341 20.18 -2.19 27.17
N GLU A 342 19.09 -2.87 26.83
CA GLU A 342 17.73 -2.39 27.04
C GLU A 342 17.25 -2.67 28.47
N VAL A 343 16.57 -1.68 29.06
CA VAL A 343 15.90 -1.78 30.35
C VAL A 343 14.51 -1.17 30.27
N TYR A 344 13.60 -1.63 31.13
CA TYR A 344 12.33 -0.95 31.32
C TYR A 344 12.51 0.16 32.36
N CYS A 345 12.30 1.40 31.93
CA CYS A 345 12.23 2.55 32.81
C CYS A 345 10.78 2.79 33.20
N ASN A 346 10.50 2.68 34.50
CA ASN A 346 9.26 3.15 35.07
C ASN A 346 9.46 4.60 35.54
N VAL A 347 8.92 5.54 34.76
CA VAL A 347 9.06 6.97 34.98
C VAL A 347 7.88 7.48 35.82
N THR A 348 8.20 8.07 36.96
CA THR A 348 7.28 8.87 37.79
C THR A 348 7.66 10.34 37.70
N GLU A 349 6.87 11.25 38.32
CA GLU A 349 7.03 12.71 38.15
C GLU A 349 8.49 13.20 38.21
N ASP A 350 9.27 12.72 39.19
CA ASP A 350 10.67 13.14 39.38
C ASP A 350 11.65 11.94 39.49
N SER A 351 11.22 10.71 39.21
CA SER A 351 12.07 9.52 39.42
C SER A 351 11.98 8.52 38.28
N GLY A 352 13.14 8.01 37.87
CA GLY A 352 13.25 6.96 36.87
C GLY A 352 13.71 5.65 37.50
N TRP A 353 12.78 4.71 37.70
CA TRP A 353 13.08 3.39 38.23
C TRP A 353 13.53 2.44 37.12
N THR A 354 14.75 1.90 37.23
CA THR A 354 15.20 0.83 36.34
C THR A 354 14.71 -0.52 36.84
N VAL A 355 13.80 -1.15 36.11
CA VAL A 355 13.24 -2.45 36.46
C VAL A 355 14.23 -3.56 36.07
N PHE A 356 14.86 -4.17 37.06
CA PHE A 356 15.81 -5.28 36.83
C PHE A 356 15.18 -6.66 37.00
N GLN A 357 14.03 -6.76 37.66
CA GLN A 357 13.26 -7.99 37.81
C GLN A 357 11.77 -7.66 37.63
N ARG A 358 11.05 -8.48 36.86
CA ARG A 358 9.60 -8.42 36.79
C ARG A 358 9.00 -9.81 36.61
N ARG A 359 7.93 -10.10 37.36
CA ARG A 359 7.08 -11.30 37.22
C ARG A 359 5.64 -10.85 36.97
N VAL A 360 4.97 -11.47 36.02
CA VAL A 360 3.61 -11.07 35.61
C VAL A 360 2.72 -12.29 35.39
N ASP A 361 3.13 -13.19 34.50
CA ASP A 361 2.27 -14.25 33.96
C ASP A 361 2.89 -15.66 34.00
N GLY A 362 4.15 -15.78 34.41
CA GLY A 362 4.89 -17.05 34.42
C GLY A 362 5.32 -17.53 33.04
N SER A 363 5.32 -16.67 32.02
CA SER A 363 5.79 -16.99 30.66
C SER A 363 7.28 -17.31 30.58
N VAL A 364 8.09 -16.84 31.54
CA VAL A 364 9.54 -17.05 31.59
C VAL A 364 9.90 -17.98 32.75
N ASN A 365 10.71 -19.00 32.47
CA ASN A 365 11.24 -19.90 33.48
C ASN A 365 12.38 -19.22 34.26
N PHE A 366 12.25 -19.10 35.58
CA PHE A 366 13.27 -18.55 36.48
C PHE A 366 14.13 -19.65 37.16
N TYR A 367 13.86 -20.94 36.94
CA TYR A 367 14.77 -21.99 37.37
C TYR A 367 15.94 -22.14 36.39
N GLN A 368 16.87 -21.19 36.49
CA GLN A 368 18.00 -21.02 35.57
C GLN A 368 19.35 -21.25 36.24
N ASN A 369 20.36 -21.53 35.40
CA ASN A 369 21.72 -21.80 35.86
C ASN A 369 22.49 -20.50 36.17
N TRP A 370 23.68 -20.62 36.75
CA TRP A 370 24.53 -19.49 37.16
C TRP A 370 24.82 -18.53 36.00
N THR A 371 25.19 -19.07 34.84
CA THR A 371 25.58 -18.27 33.67
C THR A 371 24.39 -17.48 33.13
N THR A 372 23.20 -18.07 33.12
CA THR A 372 21.96 -17.40 32.70
C THR A 372 21.58 -16.28 33.66
N TYR A 373 21.68 -16.48 34.97
CA TYR A 373 21.46 -15.42 35.96
C TYR A 373 22.52 -14.32 35.91
N MET A 374 23.77 -14.67 35.59
CA MET A 374 24.86 -13.70 35.40
C MET A 374 24.61 -12.79 34.19
N ASN A 375 24.21 -13.36 33.06
CA ASN A 375 24.01 -12.63 31.80
C ASN A 375 22.64 -11.95 31.69
N GLY A 376 21.63 -12.44 32.42
CA GLY A 376 20.25 -12.00 32.29
C GLY A 376 19.41 -12.85 31.34
N PHE A 377 18.09 -12.82 31.52
CA PHE A 377 17.12 -13.56 30.71
C PHE A 377 15.72 -12.92 30.78
N GLY A 378 14.88 -13.23 29.80
CA GLY A 378 13.53 -12.65 29.67
C GLY A 378 13.50 -11.41 28.78
N SER A 379 12.50 -10.55 28.95
CA SER A 379 12.29 -9.37 28.12
C SER A 379 11.92 -8.15 28.98
N PRO A 380 12.52 -6.95 28.73
CA PRO A 380 12.12 -5.71 29.38
C PRO A 380 10.66 -5.32 29.12
N ASP A 381 9.96 -5.96 28.17
CA ASP A 381 8.53 -5.72 27.92
C ASP A 381 7.60 -6.65 28.71
N ASN A 382 8.11 -7.78 29.26
CA ASN A 382 7.35 -8.67 30.14
C ASN A 382 8.19 -9.22 31.31
N GLU A 383 8.30 -10.54 31.52
CA GLU A 383 9.08 -11.07 32.62
C GLU A 383 10.59 -11.01 32.34
N ILE A 384 11.38 -10.53 33.30
CA ILE A 384 12.83 -10.31 33.14
C ILE A 384 13.61 -10.58 34.43
N TRP A 385 14.84 -11.05 34.26
CA TRP A 385 15.97 -10.86 35.16
C TRP A 385 17.09 -10.18 34.38
N LEU A 386 17.47 -8.95 34.76
CA LEU A 386 18.40 -8.12 33.97
C LEU A 386 19.79 -8.73 33.83
N GLY A 387 20.22 -9.49 34.84
CA GLY A 387 21.54 -10.12 34.90
C GLY A 387 22.39 -9.56 36.04
N ASN A 388 23.10 -10.44 36.74
CA ASN A 388 23.88 -10.07 37.91
C ASN A 388 25.11 -9.22 37.54
N GLU A 389 25.68 -9.42 36.35
CA GLU A 389 26.81 -8.61 35.91
C GLU A 389 26.37 -7.17 35.63
N GLN A 390 25.23 -6.99 34.96
CA GLN A 390 24.62 -5.68 34.72
C GLN A 390 24.28 -5.00 36.05
N LEU A 391 23.66 -5.73 37.00
CA LEU A 391 23.35 -5.22 38.34
C LEU A 391 24.60 -4.78 39.12
N PHE A 392 25.73 -5.51 38.99
CA PHE A 392 26.99 -5.10 39.59
C PHE A 392 27.45 -3.74 39.05
N TYR A 393 27.56 -3.57 37.73
CA TYR A 393 28.03 -2.30 37.15
C TYR A 393 27.05 -1.15 37.41
N MET A 394 25.75 -1.41 37.33
CA MET A 394 24.71 -0.44 37.67
C MET A 394 24.80 -0.01 39.13
N THR A 395 24.90 -0.94 40.08
CA THR A 395 24.92 -0.56 41.50
C THR A 395 26.28 -0.08 41.96
N LYS A 396 27.37 -0.32 41.22
CA LYS A 396 28.71 0.21 41.53
C LYS A 396 28.83 1.72 41.26
N GLN A 397 28.20 2.24 40.21
CA GLN A 397 28.45 3.60 39.71
C GLN A 397 27.90 4.75 40.58
N LYS A 398 26.77 4.57 41.24
CA LYS A 398 26.07 5.60 42.05
C LYS A 398 25.33 4.92 43.21
N ASN A 399 24.86 5.65 44.22
CA ASN A 399 23.98 5.08 45.27
C ASN A 399 22.58 4.83 44.69
N TYR A 400 22.12 3.58 44.75
CA TYR A 400 20.77 3.20 44.33
C TYR A 400 19.97 2.74 45.52
N GLN A 401 18.69 3.08 45.52
CA GLN A 401 17.66 2.49 46.38
C GLN A 401 17.02 1.30 45.66
N LEU A 402 16.52 0.32 46.42
CA LEU A 402 15.73 -0.79 45.91
C LEU A 402 14.27 -0.59 46.32
N ARG A 403 13.36 -0.82 45.39
CA ARG A 403 11.93 -0.97 45.64
C ARG A 403 11.45 -2.31 45.09
N VAL A 404 10.69 -3.04 45.88
CA VAL A 404 10.06 -4.31 45.51
C VAL A 404 8.56 -4.12 45.64
N ASP A 405 7.84 -4.16 44.52
CA ASP A 405 6.37 -4.07 44.49
C ASP A 405 5.78 -5.48 44.29
N ILE A 406 4.78 -5.83 45.10
CA ILE A 406 4.13 -7.15 45.12
C ILE A 406 2.62 -6.97 45.05
N ILE A 407 1.98 -7.65 44.10
CA ILE A 407 0.52 -7.74 43.99
C ILE A 407 0.13 -9.20 44.20
N LEU A 408 -0.70 -9.45 45.22
CA LEU A 408 -1.24 -10.79 45.47
C LEU A 408 -2.43 -11.09 44.55
N ASN A 409 -2.78 -12.38 44.41
CA ASN A 409 -3.92 -12.83 43.59
C ASN A 409 -5.27 -12.21 44.01
N ASN A 410 -5.39 -11.75 45.25
CA ASN A 410 -6.59 -11.07 45.76
C ASN A 410 -6.57 -9.55 45.51
N GLY A 411 -5.58 -9.02 44.79
CA GLY A 411 -5.39 -7.60 44.50
C GLY A 411 -4.72 -6.79 45.61
N SER A 412 -4.32 -7.42 46.73
CA SER A 412 -3.60 -6.71 47.81
C SER A 412 -2.21 -6.30 47.34
N PHE A 413 -1.84 -5.05 47.65
CA PHE A 413 -0.57 -4.46 47.24
C PHE A 413 0.37 -4.28 48.44
N TYR A 414 1.60 -4.77 48.28
CA TYR A 414 2.67 -4.63 49.25
C TYR A 414 3.92 -4.06 48.59
N TYR A 415 4.72 -3.33 49.34
CA TYR A 415 6.02 -2.87 48.90
C TYR A 415 7.06 -2.92 50.01
N LEU A 416 8.30 -3.15 49.60
CA LEU A 416 9.50 -3.05 50.42
C LEU A 416 10.45 -2.06 49.75
N GLU A 417 11.10 -1.21 50.53
CA GLU A 417 12.07 -0.23 50.09
C GLU A 417 13.33 -0.31 50.94
N TYR A 418 14.48 -0.10 50.29
CA TYR A 418 15.79 -0.05 50.94
C TYR A 418 16.55 1.15 50.40
N ASP A 419 17.07 1.99 51.30
CA ASP A 419 17.81 3.21 50.94
C ASP A 419 19.19 2.95 50.30
N LEU A 420 19.64 1.69 50.29
CA LEU A 420 20.84 1.23 49.59
C LEU A 420 20.61 -0.16 48.98
N PHE A 421 21.04 -0.32 47.73
CA PHE A 421 21.11 -1.58 47.01
C PHE A 421 22.43 -1.69 46.25
N ARG A 422 23.13 -2.80 46.51
CA ARG A 422 24.44 -3.11 45.95
C ARG A 422 24.54 -4.60 45.68
N VAL A 423 25.10 -4.92 44.52
CA VAL A 423 25.46 -6.27 44.12
C VAL A 423 26.97 -6.30 43.93
N GLY A 424 27.67 -7.25 44.55
CA GLY A 424 29.10 -7.46 44.38
C GLY A 424 29.47 -8.01 42.99
N ASP A 425 30.77 -8.17 42.72
CA ASP A 425 31.21 -8.77 41.45
C ASP A 425 31.12 -10.31 41.46
N ALA A 426 31.48 -10.94 40.35
CA ALA A 426 31.49 -12.41 40.24
C ALA A 426 32.49 -13.08 41.20
N SER A 427 33.53 -12.38 41.68
CA SER A 427 34.51 -12.90 42.63
C SER A 427 33.95 -13.00 44.05
N SER A 428 33.09 -12.04 44.43
CA SER A 428 32.30 -12.08 45.67
C SER A 428 30.99 -12.85 45.53
N LYS A 429 30.77 -13.53 44.40
CA LYS A 429 29.55 -14.29 44.10
C LYS A 429 28.30 -13.41 44.10
N PHE A 430 28.43 -12.21 43.55
CA PHE A 430 27.35 -11.22 43.44
C PHE A 430 26.70 -10.90 44.79
N GLN A 431 27.46 -10.87 45.89
CA GLN A 431 26.93 -10.64 47.23
C GLN A 431 25.98 -9.44 47.31
N LEU A 432 24.83 -9.60 47.97
CA LEU A 432 23.83 -8.55 48.15
C LEU A 432 24.15 -7.70 49.37
N THR A 433 24.21 -6.38 49.21
CA THR A 433 24.21 -5.45 50.34
C THR A 433 22.98 -4.55 50.25
N LEU A 434 22.21 -4.53 51.35
CA LEU A 434 21.02 -3.72 51.51
C LEU A 434 21.25 -2.63 52.56
N GLY A 435 20.47 -1.56 52.45
CA GLY A 435 20.38 -0.48 53.42
C GLY A 435 19.29 -0.69 54.47
N SER A 436 18.81 0.42 55.03
CA SER A 436 17.70 0.42 56.00
C SER A 436 16.38 0.14 55.30
N PHE A 437 15.57 -0.74 55.88
CA PHE A 437 14.27 -1.13 55.35
C PHE A 437 13.17 -0.12 55.71
N SER A 438 12.29 0.14 54.75
CA SER A 438 10.96 0.74 54.92
C SER A 438 9.95 0.00 54.05
N GLY A 439 8.66 0.17 54.30
CA GLY A 439 7.63 -0.51 53.52
C GLY A 439 6.27 -0.51 54.19
N ASN A 440 5.31 -1.19 53.58
CA ASN A 440 3.97 -1.42 54.17
C ASN A 440 3.76 -2.88 54.61
N THR A 441 4.83 -3.67 54.73
CA THR A 441 4.81 -5.02 55.29
C THR A 441 5.08 -5.00 56.80
N ASP A 442 4.57 -6.00 57.52
CA ASP A 442 4.77 -6.11 58.98
C ASP A 442 6.22 -6.43 59.38
N PHE A 443 7.02 -6.96 58.44
CA PHE A 443 8.39 -7.42 58.65
C PHE A 443 9.28 -7.10 57.43
N ASP A 444 10.59 -6.98 57.68
CA ASP A 444 11.62 -6.98 56.64
C ASP A 444 11.86 -8.43 56.19
N TYR A 445 11.31 -8.79 55.01
CA TYR A 445 11.47 -10.12 54.44
C TYR A 445 12.80 -10.33 53.72
N MET A 446 13.61 -9.27 53.49
CA MET A 446 14.93 -9.40 52.86
C MET A 446 16.09 -9.42 53.85
N ASP A 447 15.86 -9.15 55.14
CA ASP A 447 16.94 -9.04 56.11
C ASP A 447 17.82 -10.29 56.20
N PHE A 448 17.22 -11.49 56.10
CA PHE A 448 17.98 -12.76 56.08
C PHE A 448 18.85 -12.94 54.83
N HIS A 449 18.56 -12.22 53.75
CA HIS A 449 19.32 -12.24 52.49
C HIS A 449 20.44 -11.19 52.46
N ARG A 450 20.50 -10.30 53.46
CA ARG A 450 21.55 -9.29 53.60
C ARG A 450 22.92 -9.95 53.72
N ASP A 451 23.85 -9.46 52.93
CA ASP A 451 25.23 -9.91 52.83
C ASP A 451 25.40 -11.40 52.46
N GLN A 452 24.33 -12.05 51.95
CA GLN A 452 24.41 -13.40 51.38
C GLN A 452 24.91 -13.38 49.94
N ARG A 453 25.43 -14.52 49.49
CA ARG A 453 25.96 -14.74 48.14
C ARG A 453 24.90 -15.34 47.26
N PHE A 454 24.86 -14.93 45.99
CA PHE A 454 23.91 -15.49 45.04
C PHE A 454 24.14 -16.99 44.86
N THR A 455 23.07 -17.77 44.71
CA THR A 455 23.09 -19.23 44.58
C THR A 455 22.14 -19.67 43.47
N THR A 456 22.56 -20.63 42.65
CA THR A 456 21.76 -21.29 41.62
C THR A 456 21.88 -22.81 41.76
N PHE A 457 21.05 -23.58 41.04
CA PHE A 457 21.04 -25.04 41.18
C PHE A 457 22.38 -25.71 40.83
N ASP A 458 23.18 -25.07 39.99
CA ASP A 458 24.50 -25.51 39.53
C ASP A 458 25.67 -24.85 40.26
N GLN A 459 25.42 -23.85 41.11
CA GLN A 459 26.45 -23.18 41.91
C GLN A 459 25.92 -22.76 43.29
N ASP A 460 26.16 -23.63 44.26
CA ASP A 460 25.79 -23.45 45.67
C ASP A 460 26.77 -22.52 46.40
N ASN A 461 26.30 -21.34 46.82
CA ASN A 461 27.08 -20.40 47.63
C ASN A 461 26.33 -19.98 48.91
N ASP A 462 25.25 -20.68 49.25
CA ASP A 462 24.38 -20.32 50.37
C ASP A 462 24.97 -20.81 51.71
N SER A 463 24.40 -20.32 52.81
CA SER A 463 24.84 -20.69 54.17
C SER A 463 24.11 -21.94 54.72
N HIS A 464 23.35 -22.66 53.89
CA HIS A 464 22.52 -23.78 54.30
C HIS A 464 23.33 -25.08 54.37
N GLY A 465 23.59 -25.56 55.59
CA GLY A 465 24.46 -26.72 55.81
C GLY A 465 23.97 -28.07 55.26
N ASN A 466 22.74 -28.17 54.75
CA ASN A 466 22.10 -29.43 54.33
C ASN A 466 21.52 -29.39 52.90
N GLY A 467 22.23 -28.77 51.97
CA GLY A 467 21.92 -28.82 50.54
C GLY A 467 21.63 -27.45 49.93
N ASN A 468 21.43 -27.44 48.61
CA ASN A 468 21.33 -26.22 47.82
C ASN A 468 19.90 -25.64 47.86
N CYS A 469 19.74 -24.43 48.40
CA CYS A 469 18.45 -23.75 48.48
C CYS A 469 17.83 -23.50 47.11
N ALA A 470 18.64 -23.23 46.08
CA ALA A 470 18.14 -22.98 44.74
C ALA A 470 17.49 -24.23 44.12
N VAL A 471 17.96 -25.43 44.46
CA VAL A 471 17.31 -26.70 44.05
C VAL A 471 15.96 -26.86 44.74
N ASN A 472 15.88 -26.56 46.03
CA ASN A 472 14.65 -26.72 46.82
C ASN A 472 13.58 -25.69 46.41
N SER A 473 14.00 -24.44 46.20
CA SER A 473 13.13 -23.30 45.87
C SER A 473 12.89 -23.13 44.37
N HIS A 474 13.58 -23.89 43.52
CA HIS A 474 13.49 -23.83 42.06
C HIS A 474 13.74 -22.42 41.48
N ALA A 475 14.70 -21.68 42.04
CA ALA A 475 15.07 -20.34 41.58
C ALA A 475 16.49 -19.97 42.06
N GLY A 476 17.13 -19.02 41.38
CA GLY A 476 18.35 -18.37 41.86
C GLY A 476 18.04 -17.18 42.77
N TRP A 477 18.75 -17.07 43.90
CA TRP A 477 18.59 -15.99 44.88
C TRP A 477 19.83 -15.85 45.78
N TRP A 478 19.87 -14.80 46.60
CA TRP A 478 20.89 -14.61 47.65
C TRP A 478 20.60 -15.46 48.88
#